data_AF-U4LU99-F1
#
_entry.id   AF-U4LU99-F1
#
_cell.length_a   1.000
_cell.length_b   1.000
_cell.length_c   1.000
_cell.angle_alpha   90.00
_cell.angle_beta   90.00
_cell.angle_gamma   90.00
#
_symmetry.space_group_name_H-M   'P 1'
#
loop_
_entity.id
_entity.type
_entity.pdbx_description
1 polymer ?
#
loop_
_entity_poly.entity_id
_entity_poly.type
_entity_poly.pdbx_seq_one_letter_code
_entity_poly.pdbx_strand_id
1 'polypeptide(L)'
;MAAPLDATAVSRVIDHINKNHAEAVDDWAQYYARLPASLAKTATLSTFTLEKLTLSVTSPHGAKSTVNIPLNPPMKSVNDCRERMAYMAIEAMEGLGRSRYQVKRWVPPGFVGSIVCAAVSFGYWAFFNGATQFARGGWVRENILRGEAIAPTAELMREYHMQIFFLIFAIHIAEGVWIHRSRLGKHGVKTGSVLWWKWALSTFWEGFGSVVRFDGEVRRLKEEEAAKQGKIH
;
A
#
# COMPACT_ATOMS: atom_id res chain seq x y z
N MET A 1 -35.88 28.49 -9.06
CA MET A 1 -34.56 28.76 -8.46
C MET A 1 -34.57 28.14 -7.07
N ALA A 2 -33.68 27.18 -6.80
CA ALA A 2 -33.55 26.61 -5.45
C ALA A 2 -33.04 27.70 -4.50
N ALA A 3 -33.53 27.73 -3.26
CA ALA A 3 -33.07 28.67 -2.26
C ALA A 3 -31.54 28.55 -2.10
N PRO A 4 -30.80 29.66 -2.02
CA PRO A 4 -29.36 29.62 -1.79
C PRO A 4 -29.10 28.87 -0.49
N LEU A 5 -28.14 27.93 -0.53
CA LEU A 5 -27.73 27.18 0.65
C LEU A 5 -27.25 28.15 1.74
N ASP A 6 -27.46 27.80 3.01
CA ASP A 6 -26.87 28.56 4.12
C ASP A 6 -25.35 28.60 3.95
N ALA A 7 -24.84 29.78 3.61
CA ALA A 7 -23.43 30.01 3.33
C ALA A 7 -22.54 29.63 4.52
N THR A 8 -23.05 29.75 5.74
CA THR A 8 -22.32 29.40 6.97
C THR A 8 -22.16 27.89 7.09
N ALA A 9 -23.23 27.13 6.86
CA ALA A 9 -23.18 25.67 6.86
C ALA A 9 -22.25 25.12 5.77
N VAL A 10 -22.32 25.69 4.56
CA VAL A 10 -21.44 25.34 3.43
C VAL A 10 -19.97 25.60 3.77
N SER A 11 -19.65 26.78 4.32
CA SER A 11 -18.26 27.11 4.73
C SER A 11 -17.70 26.11 5.73
N ARG A 12 -18.47 25.75 6.77
CA ARG A 12 -18.00 24.78 7.79
C ARG A 12 -17.71 23.40 7.18
N VAL A 13 -18.52 22.95 6.22
CA VAL A 13 -18.29 21.67 5.53
C VAL A 13 -17.02 21.76 4.69
N ILE A 14 -16.83 22.83 3.94
CA ILE A 14 -15.63 23.05 3.13
C ILE A 14 -14.37 23.02 3.99
N ASP A 15 -14.36 23.78 5.09
CA ASP A 15 -13.22 23.84 6.01
C ASP A 15 -12.92 22.46 6.61
N HIS A 16 -13.96 21.72 7.01
CA HIS A 16 -13.81 20.37 7.54
C HIS A 16 -13.21 19.39 6.52
N ILE A 17 -13.70 19.42 5.28
CA ILE A 17 -13.23 18.54 4.20
C ILE A 17 -11.79 18.87 3.83
N ASN A 18 -11.48 20.14 3.57
CA ASN A 18 -10.12 20.55 3.19
C ASN A 18 -9.11 20.29 4.32
N LYS A 19 -9.52 20.37 5.59
CA LYS A 19 -8.63 20.11 6.72
C LYS A 19 -8.43 18.63 7.03
N ASN A 20 -9.50 17.83 7.01
CA ASN A 20 -9.46 16.45 7.54
C ASN A 20 -9.54 15.38 6.45
N HIS A 21 -9.92 15.77 5.23
CA HIS A 21 -10.20 14.86 4.11
C HIS A 21 -9.59 15.36 2.79
N ALA A 22 -8.47 16.08 2.84
CA ALA A 22 -7.77 16.59 1.66
C ALA A 22 -7.47 15.47 0.64
N GLU A 23 -7.07 14.29 1.10
CA GLU A 23 -6.80 13.13 0.24
C GLU A 23 -8.05 12.68 -0.55
N ALA A 24 -9.26 12.83 0.01
CA ALA A 24 -10.49 12.53 -0.72
C ALA A 24 -10.74 13.55 -1.85
N VAL A 25 -10.38 14.82 -1.64
CA VAL A 25 -10.48 15.87 -2.67
C VAL A 25 -9.51 15.60 -3.82
N ASP A 26 -8.28 15.17 -3.51
CA ASP A 26 -7.30 14.73 -4.50
C ASP A 26 -7.87 13.57 -5.35
N ASP A 27 -8.50 12.59 -4.69
CA ASP A 27 -9.09 11.43 -5.35
C ASP A 27 -10.29 11.81 -6.21
N TRP A 28 -11.15 12.73 -5.76
CA TRP A 28 -12.25 13.25 -6.58
C TRP A 28 -11.74 13.95 -7.84
N ALA A 29 -10.72 14.81 -7.69
CA ALA A 29 -10.11 15.52 -8.80
C ALA A 29 -9.47 14.56 -9.82
N GLN A 30 -8.80 13.52 -9.33
CA GLN A 30 -8.16 12.52 -10.18
C GLN A 30 -9.19 11.59 -10.86
N TYR A 31 -10.17 11.10 -10.10
CA TYR A 31 -11.11 10.09 -10.58
C TYR A 31 -12.23 10.69 -11.44
N TYR A 32 -12.97 11.67 -10.91
CA TYR A 32 -14.13 12.23 -11.61
C TYR A 32 -13.74 13.24 -12.68
N ALA A 33 -12.74 14.09 -12.40
CA ALA A 33 -12.29 15.10 -13.35
C ALA A 33 -11.10 14.65 -14.22
N ARG A 34 -10.62 13.41 -14.04
CA ARG A 34 -9.53 12.80 -14.84
C ARG A 34 -8.24 13.64 -14.84
N LEU A 35 -7.99 14.39 -13.77
CA LEU A 35 -6.78 15.20 -13.68
C LEU A 35 -5.54 14.32 -13.42
N PRO A 36 -4.36 14.72 -13.92
CA PRO A 36 -3.10 14.07 -13.55
C PRO A 36 -2.88 14.11 -12.03
N ALA A 37 -2.27 13.07 -11.47
CA ALA A 37 -2.05 12.94 -10.02
C ALA A 37 -1.32 14.13 -9.39
N SER A 38 -0.36 14.71 -10.09
CA SER A 38 0.40 15.88 -9.64
C SER A 38 -0.47 17.13 -9.50
N LEU A 39 -1.42 17.31 -10.42
CA LEU A 39 -2.33 18.44 -10.43
C LEU A 39 -3.47 18.22 -9.42
N ALA A 40 -3.99 16.99 -9.32
CA ALA A 40 -5.03 16.61 -8.38
C ALA A 40 -4.64 16.91 -6.91
N LYS A 41 -3.37 16.72 -6.53
CA LYS A 41 -2.82 17.04 -5.20
C LYS A 41 -2.88 18.52 -4.79
N THR A 42 -3.19 19.41 -5.74
CA THR A 42 -3.37 20.84 -5.47
C THR A 42 -4.84 21.23 -5.31
N ALA A 43 -5.74 20.25 -5.45
CA ALA A 43 -7.16 20.49 -5.42
C ALA A 43 -7.64 20.84 -4.01
N THR A 44 -8.54 21.80 -3.93
CA THR A 44 -9.27 22.16 -2.72
C THR A 44 -10.74 22.29 -3.04
N LEU A 45 -11.61 21.87 -2.14
CA LEU A 45 -13.05 22.10 -2.30
C LEU A 45 -13.31 23.60 -2.11
N SER A 46 -13.91 24.25 -3.10
CA SER A 46 -14.20 25.69 -3.03
C SER A 46 -15.66 25.98 -2.72
N THR A 47 -16.59 25.18 -3.25
CA THR A 47 -18.02 25.23 -2.94
C THR A 47 -18.73 23.97 -3.39
N PHE A 48 -20.00 23.81 -3.03
CA PHE A 48 -20.87 22.77 -3.56
C PHE A 48 -22.32 23.24 -3.63
N THR A 49 -23.09 22.61 -4.51
CA THR A 49 -24.55 22.72 -4.58
C THR A 49 -25.17 21.33 -4.41
N LEU A 50 -26.51 21.23 -4.50
CA LEU A 50 -27.19 19.93 -4.48
C LEU A 50 -26.83 19.04 -5.69
N GLU A 51 -26.30 19.62 -6.77
CA GLU A 51 -26.06 18.92 -8.04
C GLU A 51 -24.58 18.76 -8.39
N LYS A 52 -23.67 19.54 -7.77
CA LYS A 52 -22.25 19.51 -8.11
C LYS A 52 -21.34 19.95 -6.98
N LEU A 53 -20.11 19.43 -6.99
CA LEU A 53 -18.98 19.98 -6.24
C LEU A 53 -18.16 20.88 -7.15
N THR A 54 -17.56 21.92 -6.59
CA THR A 54 -16.64 22.80 -7.29
C THR A 54 -15.29 22.77 -6.57
N LEU A 55 -14.26 22.35 -7.30
CA LEU A 55 -12.89 22.28 -6.83
C LEU A 55 -12.08 23.44 -7.43
N SER A 56 -11.17 24.02 -6.64
CA SER A 56 -10.11 24.89 -7.13
C SER A 56 -8.82 24.11 -7.21
N VAL A 57 -8.14 24.21 -8.36
CA VAL A 57 -6.91 23.49 -8.66
C VAL A 57 -5.85 24.49 -9.05
N THR A 58 -4.61 24.31 -8.58
CA THR A 58 -3.51 25.23 -8.87
C THR A 58 -2.52 24.60 -9.84
N SER A 59 -2.34 25.21 -11.00
CA SER A 59 -1.38 24.73 -11.99
C SER A 59 0.07 24.88 -11.49
N PRO A 60 1.04 24.17 -12.09
CA PRO A 60 2.45 24.32 -11.75
C PRO A 60 2.97 25.77 -11.86
N HIS A 61 2.33 26.60 -12.68
CA HIS A 61 2.66 28.01 -12.87
C HIS A 61 1.87 28.96 -11.95
N GLY A 62 1.16 28.42 -10.95
CA GLY A 62 0.41 29.19 -9.96
C GLY A 62 -0.97 29.67 -10.43
N ALA A 63 -1.38 29.37 -11.66
CA ALA A 63 -2.69 29.74 -12.17
C ALA A 63 -3.77 28.85 -11.54
N LYS A 64 -4.82 29.46 -10.97
CA LYS A 64 -5.95 28.73 -10.41
C LYS A 64 -7.01 28.48 -11.48
N SER A 65 -7.49 27.25 -11.56
CA SER A 65 -8.64 26.87 -12.38
C SER A 65 -9.71 26.21 -11.52
N THR A 66 -10.93 26.23 -12.04
CA THR A 66 -12.10 25.67 -11.38
C THR A 66 -12.59 24.45 -12.11
N VAL A 67 -12.87 23.38 -11.37
CA VAL A 67 -13.36 22.10 -11.89
C VAL A 67 -14.68 21.77 -11.22
N ASN A 68 -15.70 21.42 -12.01
CA ASN A 68 -17.01 21.03 -11.51
C ASN A 68 -17.18 19.52 -11.63
N ILE A 69 -17.58 18.87 -10.53
CA ILE A 69 -17.87 17.44 -10.47
C ILE A 69 -19.38 17.27 -10.24
N PRO A 70 -20.14 16.71 -11.20
CA PRO A 70 -21.56 16.48 -11.02
C PRO A 70 -21.82 15.38 -9.99
N LEU A 71 -22.88 15.56 -9.20
CA LEU A 71 -23.37 14.58 -8.24
C LEU A 71 -24.43 13.71 -8.92
N ASN A 72 -24.15 12.41 -9.03
CA ASN A 72 -25.11 11.41 -9.51
C ASN A 72 -25.31 10.24 -8.51
N PRO A 73 -26.47 10.13 -7.83
CA PRO A 73 -27.60 11.07 -7.87
C PRO A 73 -27.29 12.43 -7.21
N PRO A 74 -28.05 13.49 -7.56
CA PRO A 74 -28.04 14.75 -6.82
C PRO A 74 -28.50 14.58 -5.38
N MET A 75 -28.07 15.48 -4.49
CA MET A 75 -28.52 15.53 -3.10
C MET A 75 -29.94 16.12 -3.01
N LYS A 76 -30.74 15.67 -2.05
CA LYS A 76 -32.08 16.23 -1.81
C LYS A 76 -32.00 17.43 -0.88
N SER A 77 -31.04 17.42 0.04
CA SER A 77 -30.77 18.50 0.98
C SER A 77 -29.28 18.59 1.35
N VAL A 78 -28.88 19.68 1.99
CA VAL A 78 -27.51 19.82 2.53
C VAL A 78 -27.20 18.77 3.59
N ASN A 79 -28.21 18.25 4.29
CA ASN A 79 -28.00 17.22 5.31
C ASN A 79 -27.42 15.94 4.71
N ASP A 80 -27.66 15.69 3.42
CA ASP A 80 -27.17 14.51 2.70
C ASP A 80 -25.68 14.65 2.30
N CYS A 81 -25.07 15.84 2.46
CA CYS A 81 -23.72 16.11 1.94
C CYS A 81 -22.65 15.19 2.51
N ARG A 82 -22.74 14.86 3.79
CA ARG A 82 -21.78 13.98 4.47
C ARG A 82 -21.79 12.59 3.88
N GLU A 83 -22.98 11.99 3.77
CA GLU A 83 -23.15 10.66 3.20
C GLU A 83 -22.75 10.64 1.72
N ARG A 84 -23.16 11.66 0.97
CA ARG A 84 -22.85 11.77 -0.47
C ARG A 84 -21.35 11.87 -0.73
N MET A 85 -20.65 12.74 -0.01
CA MET A 85 -19.19 12.90 -0.14
C MET A 85 -18.43 11.66 0.35
N ALA A 86 -18.93 10.98 1.39
CA ALA A 86 -18.33 9.73 1.85
C ALA A 86 -18.44 8.62 0.79
N TYR A 87 -19.61 8.46 0.16
CA TYR A 87 -19.79 7.54 -0.96
C TYR A 87 -18.81 7.87 -2.11
N MET A 88 -18.73 9.14 -2.49
CA MET A 88 -17.84 9.59 -3.57
C MET A 88 -16.36 9.35 -3.25
N ALA A 89 -15.95 9.52 -1.98
CA ALA A 89 -14.59 9.23 -1.55
C ALA A 89 -14.25 7.75 -1.70
N ILE A 90 -15.18 6.85 -1.34
CA ILE A 90 -15.00 5.41 -1.50
C ILE A 90 -14.94 5.04 -2.99
N GLU A 91 -15.89 5.51 -3.79
CA GLU A 91 -15.97 5.22 -5.22
C GLU A 91 -14.72 5.71 -5.97
N ALA A 92 -14.28 6.96 -5.69
CA ALA A 92 -13.08 7.50 -6.31
C ALA A 92 -11.82 6.73 -5.93
N MET A 93 -11.63 6.43 -4.65
CA MET A 93 -10.49 5.68 -4.15
C MET A 93 -10.42 4.27 -4.75
N GLU A 94 -11.54 3.53 -4.74
CA GLU A 94 -11.61 2.18 -5.31
C GLU A 94 -11.42 2.20 -6.82
N GLY A 95 -12.01 3.19 -7.50
CA GLY A 95 -11.82 3.42 -8.94
C GLY A 95 -10.38 3.79 -9.32
N LEU A 96 -9.58 4.30 -8.38
CA LEU A 96 -8.14 4.52 -8.53
C LEU A 96 -7.29 3.31 -8.09
N GLY A 97 -7.93 2.18 -7.75
CA GLY A 97 -7.27 0.94 -7.33
C GLY A 97 -6.72 0.96 -5.90
N ARG A 98 -7.12 1.96 -5.09
CA ARG A 98 -6.72 2.10 -3.68
C ARG A 98 -7.77 1.45 -2.77
N SER A 99 -7.38 1.16 -1.54
CA SER A 99 -8.25 0.54 -0.55
C SER A 99 -8.57 1.49 0.59
N ARG A 100 -9.80 1.45 1.09
CA ARG A 100 -10.18 2.18 2.32
C ARG A 100 -9.42 1.73 3.56
N TYR A 101 -8.88 0.51 3.55
CA TYR A 101 -8.15 -0.07 4.66
C TYR A 101 -6.69 0.34 4.60
N GLN A 102 -6.36 1.39 5.34
CA GLN A 102 -5.02 1.99 5.38
C GLN A 102 -4.15 1.28 6.41
N VAL A 103 -3.06 0.65 5.96
CA VAL A 103 -2.12 -0.04 6.85
C VAL A 103 -1.13 0.99 7.40
N LYS A 104 -1.25 1.29 8.70
CA LYS A 104 -0.43 2.33 9.38
C LYS A 104 0.67 1.78 10.28
N ARG A 105 0.71 0.46 10.47
CA ARG A 105 1.70 -0.18 11.35
C ARG A 105 2.35 -1.37 10.67
N TRP A 106 3.53 -1.71 11.15
CA TRP A 106 4.22 -2.93 10.82
C TRP A 106 4.01 -3.94 11.94
N VAL A 107 3.74 -5.18 11.57
CA VAL A 107 3.70 -6.32 12.49
C VAL A 107 5.07 -7.01 12.37
N PRO A 108 5.71 -7.51 13.44
CA PRO A 108 6.92 -8.33 13.29
C PRO A 108 6.61 -9.75 12.79
N PRO A 109 7.58 -10.47 12.19
CA PRO A 109 7.41 -11.89 11.88
C PRO A 109 7.16 -12.70 13.15
N GLY A 110 6.31 -13.72 13.04
CA GLY A 110 6.10 -14.69 14.11
C GLY A 110 7.27 -15.68 14.23
N PHE A 111 7.10 -16.74 15.01
CA PHE A 111 8.13 -17.77 15.19
C PHE A 111 8.55 -18.42 13.86
N VAL A 112 7.58 -18.92 13.08
CA VAL A 112 7.84 -19.54 11.77
C VAL A 112 8.51 -18.55 10.81
N GLY A 113 8.00 -17.32 10.73
CA GLY A 113 8.59 -16.28 9.89
C GLY A 113 10.03 -15.95 10.29
N SER A 114 10.34 -15.95 11.59
CA SER A 114 11.70 -15.73 12.10
C SER A 114 12.65 -16.87 11.71
N ILE A 115 12.18 -18.12 11.73
CA ILE A 115 12.95 -19.27 11.22
C ILE A 115 13.22 -19.12 9.73
N VAL A 116 12.22 -18.71 8.93
CA VAL A 116 12.41 -18.47 7.49
C VAL A 116 13.45 -17.37 7.26
N CYS A 117 13.36 -16.24 7.95
CA CYS A 117 14.35 -15.16 7.87
C CYS A 117 15.76 -15.66 8.19
N ALA A 118 15.91 -16.49 9.24
CA ALA A 118 17.20 -17.07 9.61
C ALA A 118 17.71 -18.04 8.54
N ALA A 119 16.85 -18.90 7.99
CA ALA A 119 17.20 -19.84 6.93
C ALA A 119 17.61 -19.14 5.63
N VAL A 120 16.89 -18.09 5.23
CA VAL A 120 17.22 -17.26 4.07
C VAL A 120 18.55 -16.53 4.29
N SER A 121 18.75 -15.93 5.45
CA SER A 121 20.01 -15.26 5.81
C SER A 121 21.20 -16.22 5.77
N PHE A 122 21.02 -17.42 6.33
CA PHE A 122 22.00 -18.49 6.28
C PHE A 122 22.25 -18.94 4.84
N GLY A 123 21.21 -19.09 4.03
CA GLY A 123 21.33 -19.44 2.61
C GLY A 123 22.16 -18.41 1.84
N TYR A 124 21.88 -17.11 2.01
CA TYR A 124 22.68 -16.05 1.40
C TYR A 124 24.16 -16.14 1.80
N TRP A 125 24.44 -16.34 3.10
CA TRP A 125 25.81 -16.53 3.57
C TRP A 125 26.47 -17.76 2.95
N ALA A 126 25.78 -18.91 2.95
CA ALA A 126 26.30 -20.17 2.45
C ALA A 126 26.61 -20.10 0.95
N PHE A 127 25.70 -19.58 0.14
CA PHE A 127 25.88 -19.47 -1.31
C PHE A 127 26.85 -18.36 -1.70
N PHE A 128 26.89 -17.23 -0.99
CA PHE A 128 27.92 -16.21 -1.24
C PHE A 128 29.33 -16.75 -0.99
N ASN A 129 29.50 -17.59 0.05
CA ASN A 129 30.76 -18.24 0.39
C ASN A 129 30.89 -19.67 -0.16
N GLY A 130 30.09 -20.01 -1.19
CA GLY A 130 29.86 -21.40 -1.61
C GLY A 130 31.12 -22.18 -2.00
N ALA A 131 32.12 -21.50 -2.56
CA ALA A 131 33.43 -22.09 -2.87
C ALA A 131 34.11 -22.76 -1.66
N THR A 132 33.90 -22.23 -0.46
CA THR A 132 34.45 -22.78 0.80
C THR A 132 33.44 -23.61 1.56
N GLN A 133 32.17 -23.21 1.57
CA GLN A 133 31.16 -23.84 2.42
C GLN A 133 30.71 -25.20 1.91
N PHE A 134 30.63 -25.38 0.58
CA PHE A 134 30.21 -26.63 -0.04
C PHE A 134 31.38 -27.56 -0.40
N ALA A 135 32.63 -27.08 -0.33
CA ALA A 135 33.82 -27.90 -0.49
C ALA A 135 33.99 -28.89 0.67
N ARG A 136 34.73 -29.99 0.45
CA ARG A 136 35.12 -30.93 1.50
C ARG A 136 35.89 -30.21 2.61
N GLY A 137 35.54 -30.44 3.87
CA GLY A 137 36.04 -29.69 5.03
C GLY A 137 35.32 -28.36 5.29
N GLY A 138 34.44 -27.91 4.39
CA GLY A 138 33.58 -26.74 4.57
C GLY A 138 32.46 -26.99 5.57
N TRP A 139 32.06 -25.96 6.32
CA TRP A 139 31.11 -26.16 7.43
C TRP A 139 29.76 -26.69 6.94
N VAL A 140 29.21 -26.16 5.83
CA VAL A 140 27.92 -26.60 5.27
C VAL A 140 28.01 -28.03 4.74
N ARG A 141 29.11 -28.38 4.05
CA ARG A 141 29.38 -29.75 3.59
C ARG A 141 29.43 -30.75 4.74
N GLU A 142 30.12 -30.43 5.83
CA GLU A 142 30.34 -31.36 6.94
C GLU A 142 29.18 -31.39 7.95
N ASN A 143 28.34 -30.34 8.01
CA ASN A 143 27.28 -30.24 9.00
C ASN A 143 25.87 -30.38 8.47
N ILE A 144 25.60 -29.98 7.23
CA ILE A 144 24.26 -30.00 6.64
C ILE A 144 24.18 -31.04 5.51
N LEU A 145 25.08 -30.96 4.53
CA LEU A 145 25.12 -31.87 3.39
C LEU A 145 26.01 -33.09 3.69
N ARG A 146 25.69 -33.78 4.79
CA ARG A 146 26.51 -34.89 5.32
C ARG A 146 26.39 -36.16 4.47
N GLY A 147 27.49 -36.89 4.36
CA GLY A 147 27.56 -38.20 3.69
C GLY A 147 28.00 -38.14 2.22
N GLU A 148 28.34 -39.31 1.67
CA GLU A 148 28.84 -39.43 0.28
C GLU A 148 27.70 -39.42 -0.74
N ALA A 149 26.52 -39.92 -0.39
CA ALA A 149 25.35 -39.94 -1.28
C ALA A 149 24.91 -38.53 -1.73
N ILE A 150 25.17 -37.49 -0.92
CA ILE A 150 24.83 -36.09 -1.21
C ILE A 150 26.03 -35.29 -1.72
N ALA A 151 27.22 -35.90 -1.83
CA ALA A 151 28.43 -35.24 -2.31
C ALA A 151 28.27 -34.65 -3.73
N PRO A 152 27.59 -35.33 -4.69
CA PRO A 152 27.34 -34.74 -6.01
C PRO A 152 26.52 -33.46 -5.94
N THR A 153 25.51 -33.39 -5.05
CA THR A 153 24.70 -32.19 -4.85
C THR A 153 25.52 -31.06 -4.25
N ALA A 154 26.40 -31.35 -3.28
CA ALA A 154 27.28 -30.35 -2.71
C ALA A 154 28.26 -29.78 -3.76
N GLU A 155 28.80 -30.63 -4.64
CA GLU A 155 29.67 -30.16 -5.73
C GLU A 155 28.91 -29.32 -6.75
N LEU A 156 27.66 -29.68 -7.09
CA LEU A 156 26.80 -28.85 -7.94
C LEU A 156 26.51 -27.48 -7.28
N MET A 157 26.16 -27.48 -5.98
CA MET A 157 25.94 -26.24 -5.23
C MET A 157 27.20 -25.39 -5.16
N ARG A 158 28.38 -26.02 -5.08
CA ARG A 158 29.68 -25.35 -5.13
C ARG A 158 29.96 -24.76 -6.50
N GLU A 159 29.72 -25.51 -7.57
CA GLU A 159 29.99 -25.08 -8.96
C GLU A 159 29.11 -23.89 -9.36
N TYR A 160 27.82 -23.93 -8.99
CA TYR A 160 26.82 -22.93 -9.38
C TYR A 160 26.48 -21.93 -8.27
N HIS A 161 27.32 -21.81 -7.23
CA HIS A 161 26.96 -21.09 -6.01
C HIS A 161 26.57 -19.62 -6.26
N MET A 162 27.27 -18.92 -7.16
CA MET A 162 26.96 -17.53 -7.49
C MET A 162 25.72 -17.42 -8.37
N GLN A 163 25.49 -18.35 -9.30
CA GLN A 163 24.28 -18.39 -10.13
C GLN A 163 23.05 -18.61 -9.24
N ILE A 164 23.14 -19.53 -8.29
CA ILE A 164 22.08 -19.78 -7.31
C ILE A 164 21.88 -18.57 -6.40
N PHE A 165 22.96 -17.95 -5.91
CA PHE A 165 22.89 -16.72 -5.11
C PHE A 165 22.13 -15.61 -5.84
N PHE A 166 22.50 -15.30 -7.08
CA PHE A 166 21.84 -14.26 -7.87
C PHE A 166 20.42 -14.63 -8.26
N LEU A 167 20.12 -15.90 -8.49
CA LEU A 167 18.76 -16.38 -8.73
C LEU A 167 17.86 -16.13 -7.51
N ILE A 168 18.30 -16.55 -6.31
CA ILE A 168 17.57 -16.32 -5.06
C ILE A 168 17.40 -14.81 -4.81
N PHE A 169 18.48 -14.04 -4.99
CA PHE A 169 18.43 -12.59 -4.88
C PHE A 169 17.39 -11.96 -5.81
N ALA A 170 17.38 -12.35 -7.08
CA ALA A 170 16.43 -11.86 -8.06
C ALA A 170 14.97 -12.21 -7.70
N ILE A 171 14.73 -13.42 -7.19
CA ILE A 171 13.40 -13.84 -6.72
C ILE A 171 12.93 -12.94 -5.57
N HIS A 172 13.78 -12.69 -4.58
CA HIS A 172 13.42 -11.87 -3.41
C HIS A 172 13.18 -10.39 -3.78
N ILE A 173 13.93 -9.87 -4.75
CA ILE A 173 13.66 -8.55 -5.33
C ILE A 173 12.31 -8.56 -6.07
N ALA A 174 12.03 -9.59 -6.86
CA ALA A 174 10.75 -9.72 -7.56
C ALA A 174 9.56 -9.77 -6.58
N GLU A 175 9.68 -10.48 -5.46
CA GLU A 175 8.69 -10.48 -4.38
C GLU A 175 8.51 -9.09 -3.75
N GLY A 176 9.62 -8.37 -3.53
CA GLY A 176 9.61 -6.99 -3.04
C GLY A 176 8.89 -6.02 -3.99
N VAL A 177 9.14 -6.13 -5.30
CA VAL A 177 8.45 -5.34 -6.33
C VAL A 177 6.96 -5.72 -6.38
N TRP A 178 6.66 -7.01 -6.28
CA TRP A 178 5.28 -7.50 -6.29
C TRP A 178 4.47 -6.95 -5.11
N ILE A 179 4.96 -7.07 -3.87
CA ILE A 179 4.23 -6.55 -2.69
C ILE A 179 4.07 -5.02 -2.76
N HIS A 180 5.07 -4.31 -3.27
CA HIS A 180 5.00 -2.87 -3.45
C HIS A 180 3.82 -2.48 -4.36
N ARG A 181 3.72 -3.10 -5.54
CA ARG A 181 2.70 -2.78 -6.55
C ARG A 181 1.31 -3.25 -6.16
N SER A 182 1.20 -4.40 -5.49
CA SER A 182 -0.08 -5.06 -5.25
C SER A 182 -0.70 -4.72 -3.89
N ARG A 183 0.10 -4.43 -2.85
CA ARG A 183 -0.38 -4.21 -1.48
C ARG A 183 0.01 -2.84 -0.95
N LEU A 184 1.31 -2.52 -0.88
CA LEU A 184 1.79 -1.37 -0.10
C LEU A 184 1.15 -0.06 -0.59
N GLY A 185 1.23 0.23 -1.89
CA GLY A 185 0.61 1.43 -2.46
C GLY A 185 -0.92 1.41 -2.33
N LYS A 186 -1.55 0.27 -2.59
CA LYS A 186 -3.00 0.08 -2.49
C LYS A 186 -3.55 0.39 -1.10
N HIS A 187 -2.80 0.07 -0.06
CA HIS A 187 -3.17 0.25 1.35
C HIS A 187 -2.47 1.46 2.00
N GLY A 188 -2.06 2.44 1.17
CA GLY A 188 -1.51 3.75 1.53
C GLY A 188 -0.19 3.75 2.28
N VAL A 189 0.59 2.69 2.17
CA VAL A 189 1.97 2.68 2.65
C VAL A 189 2.83 3.51 1.67
N LYS A 190 3.17 4.73 2.09
CA LYS A 190 3.98 5.67 1.29
C LYS A 190 5.35 5.09 0.95
N THR A 191 5.69 5.03 -0.33
CA THR A 191 7.01 4.58 -0.83
C THR A 191 8.15 5.32 -0.14
N GLY A 192 9.17 4.56 0.29
CA GLY A 192 10.35 5.11 0.97
C GLY A 192 10.12 5.54 2.43
N SER A 193 8.90 5.48 2.96
CA SER A 193 8.66 5.68 4.39
C SER A 193 9.31 4.59 5.24
N VAL A 194 9.50 4.86 6.53
CA VAL A 194 9.99 3.85 7.49
C VAL A 194 9.09 2.61 7.48
N LEU A 195 7.77 2.80 7.41
CA LEU A 195 6.81 1.70 7.32
C LEU A 195 6.98 0.88 6.04
N TRP A 196 7.21 1.55 4.91
CA TRP A 196 7.49 0.89 3.64
C TRP A 196 8.75 0.04 3.71
N TRP A 197 9.84 0.59 4.26
CA TRP A 197 11.09 -0.16 4.43
C TRP A 197 10.93 -1.37 5.35
N LYS A 198 10.17 -1.24 6.45
CA LYS A 198 9.88 -2.38 7.34
C LYS A 198 9.17 -3.52 6.60
N TRP A 199 8.17 -3.21 5.78
CA TRP A 199 7.49 -4.24 4.99
C TRP A 199 8.36 -4.77 3.84
N ALA A 200 9.06 -3.91 3.11
CA ALA A 200 9.92 -4.29 2.00
C ALA A 200 11.07 -5.21 2.46
N LEU A 201 11.79 -4.84 3.53
CA LEU A 201 12.86 -5.67 4.09
C LEU A 201 12.32 -6.97 4.68
N SER A 202 11.16 -6.92 5.35
CA SER A 202 10.54 -8.13 5.85
C SER A 202 10.18 -9.09 4.72
N THR A 203 9.63 -8.60 3.61
CA THR A 203 9.38 -9.43 2.42
C THR A 203 10.67 -9.95 1.81
N PHE A 204 11.75 -9.16 1.79
CA PHE A 204 13.03 -9.63 1.30
C PHE A 204 13.60 -10.79 2.13
N TRP A 205 13.37 -10.86 3.44
CA TRP A 205 13.92 -11.95 4.27
C TRP A 205 12.93 -13.10 4.53
N GLU A 206 11.63 -12.81 4.60
CA GLU A 206 10.56 -13.77 4.92
C GLU A 206 9.83 -14.28 3.67
N GLY A 207 9.98 -13.60 2.53
CA GLY A 207 9.27 -13.87 1.29
C GLY A 207 7.76 -13.74 1.45
N PHE A 208 7.03 -14.75 0.95
CA PHE A 208 5.56 -14.82 0.99
C PHE A 208 4.97 -14.73 2.41
N GLY A 209 5.68 -15.13 3.47
CA GLY A 209 5.18 -15.02 4.85
C GLY A 209 4.84 -13.57 5.26
N SER A 210 5.63 -12.61 4.79
CA SER A 210 5.38 -11.18 4.99
C SER A 210 4.06 -10.74 4.34
N VAL A 211 3.71 -11.32 3.17
CA VAL A 211 2.48 -11.01 2.44
C VAL A 211 1.25 -11.52 3.19
N VAL A 212 1.29 -12.76 3.66
CA VAL A 212 0.21 -13.34 4.49
C VAL A 212 -0.05 -12.47 5.73
N ARG A 213 1.02 -11.96 6.34
CA ARG A 213 0.94 -11.11 7.52
C ARG A 213 0.40 -9.71 7.20
N PHE A 214 0.77 -9.15 6.05
CA PHE A 214 0.18 -7.90 5.56
C PHE A 214 -1.33 -8.06 5.32
N ASP A 215 -1.73 -9.12 4.62
CA ASP A 215 -3.14 -9.40 4.33
C ASP A 215 -3.93 -9.68 5.63
N GLY A 216 -3.28 -10.28 6.63
CA GLY A 216 -3.83 -10.42 7.98
C GLY A 216 -4.11 -9.09 8.67
N GLU A 217 -3.22 -8.10 8.54
CA GLU A 217 -3.44 -6.74 9.07
C GLU A 217 -4.57 -6.03 8.34
N VAL A 218 -4.67 -6.19 7.01
CA VAL A 218 -5.81 -5.69 6.23
C VAL A 218 -7.12 -6.31 6.70
N ARG A 219 -7.13 -7.63 6.97
CA ARG A 219 -8.31 -8.32 7.49
C ARG A 219 -8.71 -7.81 8.88
N ARG A 220 -7.75 -7.59 9.78
CA ARG A 220 -8.01 -6.98 11.10
C ARG A 220 -8.69 -5.61 10.96
N LEU A 221 -8.21 -4.77 10.03
CA LEU A 221 -8.83 -3.46 9.78
C LEU A 221 -10.27 -3.58 9.27
N LYS A 222 -10.56 -4.57 8.42
CA LYS A 222 -11.92 -4.87 7.95
C LYS A 222 -12.85 -5.24 9.10
N GLU A 223 -12.40 -6.13 9.97
CA GLU A 223 -13.15 -6.61 11.14
C GLU A 223 -13.42 -5.47 12.13
N GLU A 224 -12.43 -4.60 12.39
CA GLU A 224 -12.60 -3.44 13.26
C GLU A 224 -13.60 -2.43 12.73
N GLU A 225 -13.62 -2.20 11.41
CA GLU A 225 -14.58 -1.30 10.79
C GLU A 225 -16.00 -1.88 10.82
N ALA A 226 -16.16 -3.17 10.51
CA ALA A 226 -17.44 -3.87 10.60
C ALA A 226 -17.99 -3.86 12.03
N ALA A 227 -17.14 -4.10 13.04
CA ALA A 227 -17.53 -4.05 14.44
C ALA A 227 -17.95 -2.64 14.91
N LYS A 228 -17.39 -1.58 14.32
CA LYS A 228 -17.83 -0.20 14.59
C LYS A 228 -19.19 0.09 13.97
N GLN A 229 -19.41 -0.34 12.73
CA GLN A 229 -20.69 -0.15 12.04
C GLN A 229 -21.83 -0.92 12.73
N GLY A 230 -21.58 -2.16 13.17
CA GLY A 230 -22.56 -2.97 13.90
C GLY A 230 -22.90 -2.49 15.31
N LYS A 231 -22.14 -1.54 15.88
CA LYS A 231 -22.44 -0.91 17.19
C LYS A 231 -23.22 0.41 17.06
N ILE A 232 -23.40 0.91 15.84
CA ILE A 232 -24.10 2.17 15.53
C ILE A 232 -25.57 1.91 15.13
N HIS A 233 -25.97 0.64 15.05
CA HIS A 233 -27.34 0.18 14.86
C HIS A 233 -27.85 -0.50 16.12
#